data_AF-A0A844WR39-F1
#
_entry.id   AF-A0A844WR39-F1
#
_cell.length_a   1.000
_cell.length_b   1.000
_cell.length_c   1.000
_cell.angle_alpha   90.00
_cell.angle_beta   90.00
_cell.angle_gamma   90.00
#
_symmetry.space_group_name_H-M   'P 1'
#
loop_
_entity.id
_entity.type
_entity.pdbx_description
1 polymer ?
#
loop_
_entity_poly.entity_id
_entity_poly.type
_entity_poly.pdbx_seq_one_letter_code
_entity_poly.pdbx_strand_id
1 'polypeptide(L)'
;MKLCPTDKQLMHSFPELKIINHIKTANKYLPPIIIGLLVWQYCLPAQIAVTAITILFALSLPLQGIFWLGRRALSPLPLNLIDCYNQLKLKLIAKKIIAENSSEDNKLTFEAFMKIINLAKLHLGDYFGSDDSLPY
;
A
#
# COMPACT_ATOMS: atom_id res chain seq x y z
N MET A 1 19.94 -16.28 -4.07
CA MET A 1 18.52 -16.29 -3.67
C MET A 1 18.12 -14.86 -3.29
N LYS A 2 17.31 -14.18 -4.13
CA LYS A 2 16.66 -12.91 -3.77
C LYS A 2 15.72 -13.20 -2.61
N LEU A 3 16.01 -12.67 -1.42
CA LEU A 3 15.28 -13.03 -0.19
C LEU A 3 13.80 -12.68 -0.23
N CYS A 4 13.47 -11.61 -0.94
CA CYS A 4 12.11 -11.16 -1.13
C CYS A 4 11.97 -10.57 -2.54
N PRO A 5 10.77 -10.64 -3.14
CA PRO A 5 10.53 -10.01 -4.42
C PRO A 5 10.82 -8.50 -4.28
N THR A 6 11.41 -7.89 -5.30
CA THR A 6 11.63 -6.43 -5.33
C THR A 6 10.31 -5.69 -5.19
N ASP A 7 10.31 -4.45 -4.68
CA ASP A 7 9.13 -3.58 -4.54
C ASP A 7 8.15 -3.65 -5.74
N LYS A 8 8.69 -3.66 -6.98
CA LYS A 8 7.89 -3.80 -8.22
C LYS A 8 7.10 -5.12 -8.33
N GLN A 9 7.64 -6.23 -7.84
CA GLN A 9 6.98 -7.54 -7.83
C GLN A 9 6.04 -7.71 -6.63
N LEU A 10 6.34 -7.08 -5.49
CA LEU A 10 5.38 -6.94 -4.39
C LEU A 10 4.14 -6.17 -4.85
N MET A 11 4.31 -5.09 -5.62
CA MET A 11 3.19 -4.34 -6.20
C MET A 11 2.32 -5.20 -7.17
N HIS A 12 2.91 -6.22 -7.80
CA HIS A 12 2.15 -7.17 -8.63
C HIS A 12 1.38 -8.18 -7.77
N SER A 13 1.98 -8.67 -6.69
CA SER A 13 1.35 -9.62 -5.77
C SER A 13 0.32 -8.98 -4.84
N PHE A 14 0.48 -7.69 -4.51
CA PHE A 14 -0.43 -6.92 -3.66
C PHE A 14 -1.13 -5.83 -4.46
N PRO A 15 -2.37 -6.07 -4.94
CA PRO A 15 -3.16 -5.04 -5.61
C PRO A 15 -3.45 -3.83 -4.69
N GLU A 16 -3.33 -4.01 -3.37
CA GLU A 16 -3.56 -2.99 -2.35
C GLU A 16 -2.62 -1.79 -2.51
N LEU A 17 -1.32 -2.02 -2.75
CA LEU A 17 -0.35 -0.96 -2.99
C LEU A 17 -0.70 -0.13 -4.22
N LYS A 18 -1.24 -0.78 -5.26
CA LYS A 18 -1.68 -0.11 -6.48
C LYS A 18 -2.88 0.78 -6.17
N ILE A 19 -3.87 0.28 -5.43
CA ILE A 19 -5.07 1.05 -5.06
C ILE A 19 -4.72 2.23 -4.15
N ILE A 20 -3.80 2.06 -3.18
CA ILE A 20 -3.30 3.18 -2.34
C ILE A 20 -2.70 4.27 -3.22
N ASN A 21 -1.90 3.90 -4.22
CA ASN A 21 -1.30 4.88 -5.12
C ASN A 21 -2.37 5.60 -5.98
N HIS A 22 -3.41 4.88 -6.44
CA HIS A 22 -4.53 5.49 -7.14
C HIS A 22 -5.32 6.44 -6.25
N ILE A 23 -5.55 6.10 -4.98
CA ILE A 23 -6.24 6.97 -4.01
C ILE A 23 -5.39 8.21 -3.70
N LYS A 24 -4.08 8.05 -3.48
CA LYS A 24 -3.16 9.17 -3.26
C LYS A 24 -3.14 10.13 -4.45
N THR A 25 -3.17 9.56 -5.65
CA THR A 25 -3.22 10.30 -6.91
C THR A 25 -4.57 11.00 -7.07
N ALA A 26 -5.67 10.30 -6.80
CA ALA A 26 -7.02 10.86 -6.81
C ALA A 26 -7.13 12.01 -5.81
N ASN A 27 -6.64 11.87 -4.58
CA ASN A 27 -6.69 12.91 -3.56
C ASN A 27 -5.87 14.15 -3.94
N LYS A 28 -4.80 13.98 -4.73
CA LYS A 28 -4.00 15.09 -5.28
C LYS A 28 -4.72 15.82 -6.42
N TYR A 29 -5.45 15.10 -7.27
CA TYR A 29 -6.15 15.67 -8.43
C TYR A 29 -7.60 16.09 -8.14
N LEU A 30 -8.20 15.62 -7.06
CA LEU A 30 -9.55 15.97 -6.63
C LEU A 30 -9.73 17.49 -6.41
N PRO A 31 -8.86 18.19 -5.64
CA PRO A 31 -9.02 19.63 -5.42
C PRO A 31 -9.04 20.47 -6.72
N PRO A 32 -8.10 20.31 -7.68
CA PRO A 32 -8.18 21.08 -8.93
C PRO A 32 -9.39 20.71 -9.78
N ILE A 33 -9.86 19.46 -9.76
CA ILE A 33 -11.09 19.04 -10.46
C ILE A 33 -12.31 19.75 -9.86
N ILE A 34 -12.42 19.82 -8.54
CA ILE A 34 -13.52 20.51 -7.85
C ILE A 34 -13.53 22.01 -8.20
N ILE A 35 -12.37 22.66 -8.16
CA ILE A 35 -12.23 24.07 -8.52
C ILE A 35 -12.60 24.29 -10.00
N GLY A 36 -12.16 23.39 -10.89
CA GLY A 36 -12.53 23.42 -12.31
C GLY A 36 -14.04 23.30 -12.53
N LEU A 37 -14.71 22.41 -11.79
CA LEU A 37 -16.17 22.27 -11.81
C LEU A 37 -16.89 23.53 -11.30
N LEU A 38 -16.37 24.19 -10.25
CA LEU A 38 -16.91 25.45 -9.73
C LEU A 38 -16.76 26.60 -10.73
N VAL A 39 -15.61 26.72 -11.40
CA VAL A 39 -15.39 27.74 -12.44
C VAL A 39 -16.27 27.46 -13.66
N TRP A 40 -16.40 26.20 -14.06
CA TRP A 40 -17.30 25.77 -15.14
C TRP A 40 -18.75 26.12 -14.81
N GLN A 41 -19.19 25.86 -13.58
CA GLN A 41 -20.53 26.21 -13.07
C GLN A 41 -20.80 27.72 -13.08
N TYR A 42 -19.76 28.53 -12.87
CA TYR A 42 -19.88 29.98 -12.91
C TYR A 42 -20.01 30.49 -14.36
N CYS A 43 -19.38 29.80 -15.33
CA CYS A 43 -19.38 30.18 -16.74
C CYS A 43 -20.64 29.72 -17.50
N LEU A 44 -21.20 28.56 -17.14
CA LEU A 44 -22.46 28.03 -17.67
C LEU A 44 -23.43 27.91 -16.50
N PRO A 45 -24.63 28.53 -16.53
CA PRO A 45 -25.57 28.54 -15.41
C PRO A 45 -26.20 27.15 -15.24
N ALA A 46 -25.41 26.20 -14.78
CA ALA A 46 -25.85 24.89 -14.40
C ALA A 46 -26.45 24.95 -12.99
N GLN A 47 -27.24 23.94 -12.64
CA GLN A 47 -27.90 23.87 -11.34
C GLN A 47 -26.89 23.52 -10.25
N ILE A 48 -26.78 24.37 -9.21
CA ILE A 48 -25.86 24.18 -8.07
C ILE A 48 -26.03 22.78 -7.44
N ALA A 49 -27.27 22.27 -7.43
CA ALA A 49 -27.62 20.94 -6.93
C ALA A 49 -26.86 19.82 -7.66
N VAL A 50 -26.75 19.87 -8.99
CA VAL A 50 -26.07 18.84 -9.79
C VAL A 50 -24.58 18.81 -9.49
N THR A 51 -23.97 19.98 -9.32
CA THR A 51 -22.54 20.13 -9.03
C THR A 51 -22.21 19.63 -7.63
N ALA A 52 -23.06 19.94 -6.64
CA ALA A 52 -22.92 19.43 -5.29
C ALA A 52 -23.00 17.89 -5.23
N ILE A 53 -23.97 17.29 -5.94
CA ILE A 53 -24.11 15.83 -6.03
C ILE A 53 -22.88 15.19 -6.70
N THR A 54 -22.36 15.82 -7.76
CA THR A 54 -21.18 15.33 -8.49
C THR A 54 -19.92 15.36 -7.60
N ILE A 55 -19.73 16.43 -6.83
CA ILE A 55 -18.62 16.53 -5.88
C ILE A 55 -18.75 15.45 -4.80
N LEU A 56 -19.94 15.28 -4.24
CA LEU A 56 -20.19 14.29 -3.19
C LEU A 56 -19.96 12.85 -3.71
N PHE A 57 -20.39 12.57 -4.94
CA PHE A 57 -20.14 11.29 -5.61
C PHE A 57 -18.65 11.06 -5.85
N ALA A 58 -17.95 12.06 -6.40
CA ALA A 58 -16.51 11.98 -6.65
C ALA A 58 -15.71 11.76 -5.36
N LEU A 59 -16.14 12.37 -4.25
CA LEU A 59 -15.50 12.24 -2.94
C LEU A 59 -15.82 10.87 -2.28
N SER A 60 -16.94 10.24 -2.62
CA SER A 60 -17.31 8.90 -2.14
C SER A 60 -16.41 7.79 -2.71
N LEU A 61 -15.97 7.90 -3.96
CA LEU A 61 -15.11 6.91 -4.63
C LEU A 61 -13.79 6.61 -3.88
N PRO A 62 -12.98 7.60 -3.47
CA PRO A 62 -11.76 7.32 -2.70
C PRO A 62 -12.07 6.77 -1.30
N LEU A 63 -13.15 7.21 -0.66
CA LEU A 63 -13.56 6.71 0.66
C LEU A 63 -13.94 5.22 0.61
N GLN A 64 -14.71 4.82 -0.41
CA GLN A 64 -15.06 3.42 -0.63
C GLN A 64 -13.82 2.56 -0.90
N GLY A 65 -12.85 3.08 -1.65
CA GLY A 65 -11.58 2.42 -1.91
C GLY A 65 -10.76 2.16 -0.63
N ILE A 66 -10.66 3.16 0.26
CA ILE A 66 -9.93 3.03 1.54
C ILE A 66 -10.60 1.99 2.46
N PHE A 67 -11.93 2.06 2.59
CA PHE A 67 -12.68 1.14 3.44
C PHE A 67 -12.56 -0.32 2.98
N TRP A 68 -12.63 -0.54 1.66
CA TRP A 68 -12.44 -1.87 1.08
C TRP A 68 -11.02 -2.40 1.29
N LEU A 69 -10.02 -1.52 1.20
CA LEU A 69 -8.64 -1.87 1.48
C LEU A 69 -8.41 -2.30 2.92
N GLY A 70 -8.96 -1.56 3.88
CA GLY A 70 -8.84 -1.93 5.31
C GLY A 70 -9.41 -3.33 5.59
N ARG A 71 -10.51 -3.69 4.94
CA ARG A 71 -11.09 -5.04 5.07
C ARG A 71 -10.25 -6.13 4.39
N ARG A 72 -9.59 -5.84 3.26
CA ARG A 72 -8.72 -6.81 2.56
C ARG A 72 -7.33 -6.96 3.18
N ALA A 73 -6.80 -5.94 3.84
CA ALA A 73 -5.55 -6.04 4.58
C ALA A 73 -5.62 -7.09 5.71
N LEU A 74 -6.83 -7.41 6.18
CA LEU A 74 -7.10 -8.47 7.16
C LEU A 74 -7.22 -9.88 6.53
N SER A 75 -7.15 -9.99 5.20
CA SER A 75 -7.18 -11.29 4.51
C SER A 75 -5.86 -12.05 4.64
N PRO A 76 -5.92 -13.39 4.62
CA PRO A 76 -4.74 -14.23 4.76
C PRO A 76 -3.73 -13.98 3.63
N LEU A 77 -2.45 -14.02 3.99
CA LEU A 77 -1.33 -13.80 3.08
C LEU A 77 -1.32 -14.83 1.93
N PRO A 78 -1.05 -14.43 0.68
CA PRO A 78 -0.90 -15.37 -0.43
C PRO A 78 0.35 -16.25 -0.24
N LEU A 79 0.24 -17.52 -0.65
CA LEU A 79 1.24 -18.57 -0.43
C LEU A 79 2.65 -18.20 -0.93
N ASN A 80 2.75 -17.40 -1.98
CA ASN A 80 4.01 -16.93 -2.55
C ASN A 80 4.82 -15.98 -1.64
N LEU A 81 4.20 -15.38 -0.61
CA LEU A 81 4.86 -14.46 0.32
C LEU A 81 5.20 -15.09 1.68
N ILE A 82 4.65 -16.27 1.96
CA ILE A 82 4.91 -17.01 3.21
C ILE A 82 6.38 -17.43 3.29
N ASP A 83 6.98 -17.88 2.17
CA ASP A 83 8.38 -18.27 2.14
C ASP A 83 9.34 -17.09 2.41
N CYS A 84 9.10 -15.92 1.79
CA CYS A 84 9.88 -14.70 2.05
C CYS A 84 9.69 -14.22 3.50
N TYR A 85 8.48 -14.29 4.05
CA TYR A 85 8.22 -13.97 5.46
C TYR A 85 9.02 -14.87 6.41
N ASN A 86 8.99 -16.19 6.19
CA ASN A 86 9.72 -17.14 7.02
C ASN A 86 11.24 -16.92 6.92
N GLN A 87 11.78 -16.67 5.72
CA GLN A 87 13.20 -16.36 5.53
C GLN A 87 13.61 -15.04 6.21
N LEU A 88 12.78 -14.00 6.13
CA LEU A 88 13.01 -12.73 6.84
C LEU A 88 13.00 -12.93 8.36
N LYS A 89 12.00 -13.66 8.87
CA LYS A 89 11.88 -13.98 10.29
C LYS A 89 13.14 -14.72 10.78
N LEU A 90 13.59 -15.74 10.06
CA LEU A 90 14.81 -16.47 10.39
C LEU A 90 16.05 -15.57 10.43
N LYS A 91 16.19 -14.62 9.49
CA LYS A 91 17.32 -13.67 9.49
C LYS A 91 17.27 -12.67 10.64
N LEU A 92 16.09 -12.21 11.03
CA LEU A 92 15.93 -11.29 12.15
C LEU A 92 16.19 -11.98 13.50
N ILE A 93 15.80 -13.26 13.63
CA ILE A 93 16.14 -14.10 14.78
C ILE A 93 17.66 -14.35 14.83
N ALA A 94 18.28 -14.70 13.70
CA ALA A 94 19.72 -14.94 13.62
C ALA A 94 20.56 -13.72 14.03
N LYS A 95 20.06 -12.49 13.77
CA LYS A 95 20.71 -11.24 14.17
C LYS A 95 20.39 -10.81 15.61
N LYS A 96 19.66 -11.63 16.38
CA LYS A 96 19.19 -11.38 17.77
C LYS A 96 18.37 -10.09 17.95
N ILE A 97 17.74 -9.59 16.90
CA ILE A 97 16.95 -8.33 16.95
C ILE A 97 15.52 -8.61 17.46
N ILE A 98 15.04 -9.85 17.33
CA ILE A 98 13.71 -10.27 17.76
C ILE A 98 13.86 -11.44 18.74
N ALA A 99 13.28 -11.30 19.93
CA ALA A 99 13.11 -12.40 20.87
C ALA A 99 12.03 -13.36 20.32
N GLU A 100 12.32 -14.65 20.37
CA GLU A 100 11.56 -15.79 19.85
C GLU A 100 10.07 -15.89 20.30
N ASN A 101 9.57 -14.95 21.10
CA ASN A 101 8.23 -14.94 21.70
C ASN A 101 7.26 -13.88 21.16
N SER A 102 7.39 -13.43 19.90
CA SER A 102 6.27 -12.74 19.23
C SER A 102 5.31 -13.79 18.62
N SER A 103 4.74 -14.62 19.49
CA SER A 103 3.80 -15.69 19.17
C SER A 103 2.34 -15.28 19.46
N GLU A 104 1.96 -14.02 19.23
CA GLU A 104 0.57 -13.61 19.41
C GLU A 104 -0.25 -13.47 18.12
N ASP A 105 0.33 -13.60 16.94
CA ASP A 105 -0.46 -13.57 15.70
C ASP A 105 -0.25 -14.84 14.88
N ASN A 106 -0.96 -15.89 15.27
CA ASN A 106 -1.23 -17.07 14.43
C ASN A 106 -2.17 -16.72 13.24
N LYS A 107 -2.22 -15.45 12.87
CA LYS A 107 -3.00 -14.88 11.79
C LYS A 107 -1.99 -14.26 10.84
N LEU A 108 -1.55 -15.04 9.85
CA LEU A 108 -0.69 -14.61 8.74
C LEU A 108 -1.41 -13.50 7.94
N THR A 109 -1.35 -12.28 8.48
CA THR A 109 -2.07 -11.10 8.01
C THR A 109 -1.09 -10.16 7.35
N PHE A 110 -1.55 -9.42 6.34
CA PHE A 110 -0.72 -8.43 5.63
C PHE A 110 -0.06 -7.42 6.57
N GLU A 111 -0.77 -7.03 7.64
CA GLU A 111 -0.25 -6.15 8.67
C GLU A 111 1.04 -6.67 9.33
N ALA A 112 1.05 -7.93 9.76
CA ALA A 112 2.21 -8.57 10.38
C ALA A 112 3.41 -8.64 9.43
N PHE A 113 3.14 -8.93 8.15
CA PHE A 113 4.15 -8.93 7.10
C PHE A 113 4.79 -7.55 6.89
N MET A 114 3.96 -6.51 6.77
CA MET A 114 4.43 -5.13 6.60
C MET A 114 5.25 -4.63 7.79
N LYS A 115 4.87 -5.01 9.01
CA LYS A 115 5.61 -4.67 10.23
C LYS A 115 7.01 -5.28 10.22
N ILE A 116 7.14 -6.56 9.86
CA ILE A 116 8.43 -7.25 9.76
C ILE A 116 9.28 -6.71 8.61
N ILE A 117 8.70 -6.38 7.45
CA ILE A 117 9.44 -5.74 6.36
C ILE A 117 9.97 -4.37 6.78
N ASN A 118 9.16 -3.55 7.45
CA ASN A 118 9.60 -2.22 7.89
C ASN A 118 10.75 -2.32 8.90
N LEU A 119 10.63 -3.24 9.87
CA LEU A 119 11.70 -3.54 10.81
C LEU A 119 12.97 -4.03 10.08
N ALA A 120 12.82 -4.94 9.12
CA ALA A 120 13.94 -5.41 8.31
C ALA A 120 14.59 -4.27 7.52
N LYS A 121 13.81 -3.36 6.92
CA LYS A 121 14.34 -2.19 6.20
C LYS A 121 15.09 -1.24 7.12
N LEU A 122 14.61 -1.05 8.35
CA LEU A 122 15.23 -0.18 9.34
C LEU A 122 16.57 -0.75 9.86
N HIS A 123 16.68 -2.08 10.01
CA HIS A 123 17.86 -2.72 10.59
C HIS A 123 18.82 -3.38 9.59
N LEU A 124 18.37 -3.65 8.35
CA LEU A 124 19.13 -4.29 7.27
C LEU A 124 19.13 -3.44 5.99
N GLY A 125 19.01 -2.11 6.10
CA GLY A 125 18.81 -1.17 4.99
C GLY A 125 19.63 -1.42 3.71
N ASP A 126 20.86 -1.93 3.82
CA ASP A 126 21.73 -2.26 2.68
C ASP A 126 21.39 -3.55 1.91
N TYR A 127 20.64 -4.47 2.53
CA TYR A 127 20.37 -5.78 1.94
C TYR A 127 19.30 -5.73 0.84
N PHE A 128 18.35 -4.79 0.93
CA PHE A 128 17.21 -4.72 -0.01
C PHE A 128 17.59 -4.14 -1.39
N GLY A 129 18.80 -3.58 -1.56
CA GLY A 129 19.17 -2.80 -2.75
C GLY A 129 20.49 -3.17 -3.44
N SER A 130 21.24 -4.16 -2.96
CA SER A 130 22.55 -4.47 -3.54
C SER A 130 22.45 -5.51 -4.67
N ASP A 131 21.82 -5.12 -5.78
CA ASP A 131 21.99 -5.75 -7.11
C ASP A 131 22.16 -4.68 -8.21
N ASP A 132 22.36 -3.40 -7.84
CA ASP A 132 22.78 -2.34 -8.77
C ASP A 132 24.31 -2.23 -8.76
N SER A 133 25.00 -3.27 -9.24
CA SER A 133 26.31 -3.10 -9.84
C SER A 133 26.53 -4.15 -10.93
N LEU A 134 26.28 -3.77 -12.18
CA LEU A 134 27.31 -3.78 -13.22
C LEU A 134 26.79 -3.04 -14.47
N PRO A 135 27.67 -2.27 -15.15
CA PRO A 135 27.34 -1.50 -16.35
C PRO A 135 27.44 -2.38 -17.59
N TYR A 136 26.50 -2.21 -18.51
CA TYR A 136 26.72 -2.23 -19.95
C TYR A 136 25.72 -1.29 -20.62
#